data_AF-A0AAV5RVG6-F1
#
_entry.id   AF-A0AAV5RVG6-F1
#
_cell.length_a   1.000
_cell.length_b   1.000
_cell.length_c   1.000
_cell.angle_alpha   90.00
_cell.angle_beta   90.00
_cell.angle_gamma   90.00
#
_symmetry.space_group_name_H-M   'P 1'
#
loop_
_entity.id
_entity.type
_entity.pdbx_description
1 polymer ?
#
loop_
_entity_poly.entity_id
_entity_poly.type
_entity_poly.pdbx_seq_one_letter_code
_entity_poly.pdbx_strand_id
1 'polypeptide(L)'
;MTSLYDLGQIILCTADSSAIVSQFIKTLTTSYCIDIDTFKTVLLLLNNSDYDLLVRERCRNGICGYPLCNVNIPAPNRLIPFTWYCNDYHFDCSQFVLTQLRKFPIYDVSLLQKDLTDGELANTASITLFEEYLRDKVWDNDMDSVTTSMNMFRMR
;
A
#
# COMPACT_ATOMS: atom_id res chain seq x y z
N MET A 1 19.26 10.52 2.07
CA MET A 1 18.24 9.59 2.61
C MET A 1 17.35 10.41 3.50
N THR A 2 16.22 10.87 2.96
CA THR A 2 15.22 11.67 3.68
C THR A 2 14.37 10.69 4.47
N SER A 3 14.41 10.78 5.80
CA SER A 3 13.71 9.83 6.67
C SER A 3 12.19 10.10 6.66
N LEU A 4 11.39 9.13 7.10
CA LEU A 4 9.94 9.30 7.33
C LEU A 4 9.62 10.52 8.23
N TYR A 5 10.56 10.92 9.09
CA TYR A 5 10.45 12.13 9.91
C TYR A 5 10.53 13.41 9.07
N ASP A 6 11.36 13.43 8.04
CA ASP A 6 11.49 14.55 7.11
C ASP A 6 10.26 14.67 6.20
N LEU A 7 9.64 13.54 5.83
CA LEU A 7 8.36 13.51 5.11
C LEU A 7 7.22 14.06 5.98
N GLY A 8 7.20 13.71 7.27
CA GLY A 8 6.28 14.30 8.24
C GLY A 8 6.47 15.82 8.38
N GLN A 9 7.72 16.30 8.45
CA GLN A 9 8.04 17.74 8.50
C GLN A 9 7.64 18.49 7.21
N ILE A 10 7.80 17.88 6.04
CA ILE A 10 7.35 18.46 4.76
C ILE A 10 5.82 18.56 4.73
N ILE A 11 5.11 17.53 5.23
CA ILE A 11 3.65 17.52 5.35
C ILE A 11 3.16 18.62 6.32
N LEU A 12 3.92 18.87 7.39
CA LEU A 12 3.61 19.87 8.42
C LEU A 12 3.79 21.34 7.98
N CYS A 13 4.59 21.62 6.94
CA CYS A 13 4.94 23.00 6.56
C CYS A 13 4.12 23.59 5.40
N THR A 14 3.32 22.80 4.67
CA THR A 14 2.52 23.33 3.56
C THR A 14 1.04 23.42 3.95
N ALA A 15 0.45 24.61 3.80
CA ALA A 15 -0.94 24.89 4.11
C ALA A 15 -1.98 24.13 3.24
N ASP A 16 -1.53 23.28 2.31
CA ASP A 16 -2.39 22.59 1.36
C ASP A 16 -1.97 21.11 1.20
N SER A 17 -2.52 20.27 2.08
CA SER A 17 -2.41 18.81 2.04
C SER A 17 -2.75 18.20 0.67
N SER A 18 -3.66 18.82 -0.09
CA SER A 18 -4.07 18.34 -1.41
C SER A 18 -2.94 18.46 -2.44
N ALA A 19 -2.11 19.51 -2.32
CA ALA A 19 -0.94 19.69 -3.15
C ALA A 19 0.13 18.62 -2.88
N ILE A 20 0.29 18.21 -1.62
CA ILE A 20 1.21 17.14 -1.23
C ILE A 20 0.74 15.79 -1.80
N VAL A 21 -0.53 15.43 -1.60
CA VAL A 21 -1.11 14.19 -2.14
C VAL A 21 -0.93 14.14 -3.67
N SER A 22 -1.21 15.26 -4.35
CA SER A 22 -1.01 15.38 -5.79
C SER A 22 0.46 15.15 -6.20
N GLN A 23 1.41 15.66 -5.42
CA GLN A 23 2.84 15.47 -5.66
C GLN A 23 3.28 14.02 -5.43
N PHE A 24 2.76 13.35 -4.40
CA PHE A 24 2.99 11.92 -4.17
C PHE A 24 2.46 11.07 -5.31
N ILE A 25 1.19 11.27 -5.70
CA ILE A 25 0.58 10.57 -6.83
C ILE A 25 1.45 10.78 -8.07
N LYS A 26 1.78 12.04 -8.41
CA LYS A 26 2.61 12.38 -9.57
C LYS A 26 3.94 11.64 -9.57
N THR A 27 4.62 11.59 -8.43
CA THR A 27 5.91 10.88 -8.28
C THR A 27 5.71 9.39 -8.53
N LEU A 28 4.75 8.78 -7.84
CA LEU A 28 4.43 7.35 -7.94
C LEU A 28 3.81 6.95 -9.29
N THR A 29 3.45 7.88 -10.17
CA THR A 29 3.03 7.51 -11.54
C THR A 29 4.18 6.92 -12.37
N THR A 30 5.44 7.20 -12.01
CA THR A 30 6.64 6.79 -12.76
C THR A 30 7.71 6.10 -11.90
N SER A 31 7.52 6.03 -10.58
CA SER A 31 8.41 5.36 -9.64
C SER A 31 7.73 4.16 -8.97
N TYR A 32 8.26 3.66 -7.86
CA TYR A 32 7.64 2.62 -7.04
C TYR A 32 8.03 2.85 -5.56
N CYS A 33 7.28 2.27 -4.64
CA CYS A 33 7.62 2.22 -3.22
C CYS A 33 8.71 1.17 -3.01
N ILE A 34 9.80 1.54 -2.34
CA ILE A 34 10.96 0.66 -2.16
C ILE A 34 10.69 -0.49 -1.17
N ASP A 35 9.79 -0.28 -0.22
CA ASP A 35 9.42 -1.23 0.81
C ASP A 35 7.96 -1.07 1.26
N ILE A 36 7.50 -2.05 2.04
CA ILE A 36 6.15 -2.14 2.59
C ILE A 36 5.84 -0.94 3.48
N ASP A 37 6.79 -0.50 4.31
CA ASP A 37 6.59 0.60 5.27
C ASP A 37 6.37 1.94 4.56
N THR A 38 7.15 2.20 3.50
CA THR A 38 6.97 3.36 2.62
C THR A 38 5.59 3.31 1.97
N PHE A 39 5.18 2.14 1.46
CA PHE A 39 3.88 2.02 0.81
C PHE A 39 2.73 2.24 1.79
N LYS A 40 2.76 1.61 2.98
CA LYS A 40 1.74 1.82 4.02
C LYS A 40 1.66 3.28 4.45
N THR A 41 2.78 3.97 4.56
CA THR A 41 2.81 5.41 4.86
C THR A 41 2.11 6.23 3.78
N VAL A 42 2.35 5.92 2.50
CA VAL A 42 1.65 6.57 1.39
C VAL A 42 0.15 6.31 1.48
N LEU A 43 -0.27 5.08 1.78
CA LEU A 43 -1.68 4.71 1.87
C LEU A 43 -2.44 5.47 2.97
N LEU A 44 -1.77 5.94 4.03
CA LEU A 44 -2.39 6.81 5.04
C LEU A 44 -2.87 8.15 4.48
N LEU A 45 -2.28 8.61 3.37
CA LEU A 45 -2.58 9.89 2.73
C LEU A 45 -3.64 9.77 1.62
N LEU A 46 -3.91 8.55 1.15
CA LEU A 46 -4.77 8.31 -0.01
C LEU A 46 -6.16 7.87 0.43
N ASN A 47 -7.19 8.40 -0.24
CA ASN A 47 -8.50 7.76 -0.26
C ASN A 47 -8.62 6.80 -1.46
N ASN A 48 -9.74 6.09 -1.55
CA ASN A 48 -10.03 5.18 -2.67
C ASN A 48 -9.91 5.82 -4.06
N SER A 49 -10.43 7.03 -4.24
CA SER A 49 -10.35 7.77 -5.50
C SER A 49 -8.92 8.18 -5.84
N ASP A 50 -8.12 8.57 -4.85
CA ASP A 50 -6.71 8.93 -5.04
C ASP A 50 -5.88 7.71 -5.48
N TYR A 51 -6.11 6.56 -4.83
CA TYR A 51 -5.42 5.32 -5.17
C TYR A 51 -5.85 4.79 -6.55
N ASP A 52 -7.13 4.84 -6.90
CA ASP A 52 -7.60 4.49 -8.25
C ASP A 52 -7.00 5.41 -9.33
N LEU A 53 -6.89 6.72 -9.05
CA LEU A 53 -6.20 7.66 -9.93
C LEU A 53 -4.73 7.28 -10.11
N LEU A 54 -4.02 6.96 -9.02
CA LEU A 54 -2.63 6.51 -9.07
C LEU A 54 -2.47 5.26 -9.94
N VAL A 55 -3.30 4.24 -9.74
CA VAL A 55 -3.29 2.99 -10.52
C VAL A 55 -3.49 3.30 -12.01
N ARG A 56 -4.47 4.13 -12.36
CA ARG A 56 -4.76 4.50 -13.76
C ARG A 56 -3.61 5.26 -14.41
N GLU A 57 -2.97 6.19 -13.71
CA GLU A 57 -1.85 6.94 -14.27
C GLU A 57 -0.58 6.09 -14.41
N ARG A 58 -0.31 5.18 -13.47
CA ARG A 58 0.77 4.18 -13.61
C ARG A 58 0.56 3.30 -14.84
N CYS A 59 -0.68 2.81 -15.02
CA CYS A 59 -1.08 2.06 -16.20
C CYS A 59 -0.90 2.87 -17.49
N ARG A 60 -1.25 4.17 -17.48
CA ARG A 60 -1.02 5.06 -18.64
C ARG A 60 0.47 5.17 -18.98
N ASN A 61 1.35 5.13 -17.98
CA ASN A 61 2.80 5.13 -18.15
C ASN A 61 3.39 3.75 -18.46
N GLY A 62 2.55 2.72 -18.63
CA GLY A 62 3.00 1.37 -18.96
C GLY A 62 3.69 0.65 -17.80
N ILE A 63 3.40 1.03 -16.56
CA ILE A 63 3.93 0.40 -15.35
C ILE A 63 2.79 -0.29 -14.60
N CYS A 64 3.09 -1.40 -13.92
CA CYS A 64 2.13 -2.09 -13.07
C CYS A 64 1.45 -1.15 -12.07
N GLY A 65 0.12 -1.25 -12.01
CA GLY A 65 -0.72 -0.43 -11.14
C GLY A 65 -0.40 -0.57 -9.65
N TYR A 66 0.12 -1.72 -9.21
CA TYR A 66 0.49 -1.93 -7.81
C TYR A 66 1.76 -1.13 -7.44
N PRO A 67 1.72 -0.18 -6.48
CA PRO A 67 2.83 0.74 -6.24
C PRO A 67 4.13 0.14 -5.69
N LEU A 68 4.13 -1.10 -5.19
CA LEU A 68 5.35 -1.84 -4.83
C LEU A 68 6.03 -2.50 -6.04
N CYS A 69 5.41 -2.46 -7.22
CA CYS A 69 5.92 -3.09 -8.43
C CYS A 69 6.49 -2.04 -9.39
N ASN A 70 7.58 -2.36 -10.09
CA ASN A 70 8.14 -1.53 -11.17
C ASN A 70 8.17 -2.26 -12.53
N VAL A 71 7.40 -3.33 -12.67
CA VAL A 71 7.34 -4.09 -13.92
C VAL A 71 6.57 -3.30 -14.96
N ASN A 72 7.18 -3.18 -16.15
CA ASN A 72 6.51 -2.59 -17.31
C ASN A 72 5.46 -3.54 -17.86
N ILE A 73 4.29 -3.01 -18.19
CA ILE A 73 3.19 -3.71 -18.83
C ILE A 73 3.10 -3.21 -20.27
N PRO A 74 3.46 -4.04 -21.26
CA PRO A 74 3.31 -3.67 -22.66
C PRO A 74 1.83 -3.62 -23.04
N ALA A 75 1.38 -2.46 -23.53
CA ALA A 75 0.04 -2.23 -24.08
C ALA A 75 -1.13 -2.63 -23.15
N PRO A 76 -1.24 -2.04 -21.94
CA PRO A 76 -2.38 -2.32 -21.06
C PRO A 76 -3.68 -1.87 -21.72
N ASN A 77 -4.72 -2.71 -21.64
CA ASN A 77 -6.04 -2.34 -22.11
C ASN A 77 -6.72 -1.43 -21.07
N ARG A 78 -6.81 -0.14 -21.40
CA ARG A 78 -7.36 0.89 -20.51
C ARG A 78 -8.82 0.70 -20.12
N LEU A 79 -9.55 -0.18 -20.82
CA LEU A 79 -10.95 -0.50 -20.50
C LEU A 79 -11.07 -1.72 -19.58
N ILE A 80 -9.98 -2.45 -19.36
CA ILE A 80 -9.98 -3.74 -18.69
C ILE A 80 -9.02 -3.69 -17.48
N PRO A 81 -9.53 -3.47 -16.25
CA PRO A 81 -8.70 -3.21 -15.07
C PRO A 81 -7.65 -4.27 -14.75
N PHE A 82 -7.90 -5.56 -14.97
CA PHE A 82 -6.91 -6.60 -14.68
C PHE A 82 -5.65 -6.48 -15.55
N THR A 83 -5.76 -5.90 -16.75
CA THR A 83 -4.60 -5.69 -17.64
C THR A 83 -3.69 -4.55 -17.17
N TRP A 84 -4.06 -3.82 -16.11
CA TRP A 84 -3.25 -2.76 -15.52
C TRP A 84 -2.18 -3.31 -14.56
N TYR A 85 -2.13 -4.63 -14.39
CA TYR A 85 -1.21 -5.32 -13.49
C TYR A 85 -0.39 -6.35 -14.26
N CYS A 86 0.83 -6.63 -13.79
CA CYS A 86 1.73 -7.55 -14.48
C CYS A 86 1.36 -9.03 -14.27
N ASN A 87 0.50 -9.31 -13.28
CA ASN A 87 -0.06 -10.61 -12.97
C ASN A 87 -1.31 -10.44 -12.09
N ASP A 88 -2.07 -11.52 -11.94
CA ASP A 88 -3.29 -11.56 -11.12
C ASP A 88 -2.98 -11.29 -9.64
N TYR A 89 -1.81 -11.71 -9.16
CA TYR A 89 -1.39 -11.47 -7.79
C TYR A 89 -1.32 -9.98 -7.43
N HIS A 90 -0.71 -9.14 -8.28
CA HIS A 90 -0.66 -7.70 -8.05
C HIS A 90 -2.00 -7.01 -8.27
N PHE A 91 -2.88 -7.59 -9.11
CA PHE A 91 -4.27 -7.16 -9.17
C PHE A 91 -4.94 -7.38 -7.81
N ASP A 92 -4.82 -8.58 -7.24
CA ASP A 92 -5.39 -8.94 -5.94
C ASP A 92 -4.80 -8.10 -4.79
N CYS A 93 -3.48 -7.90 -4.73
CA CYS A 93 -2.84 -6.99 -3.76
C CYS A 93 -3.44 -5.59 -3.82
N SER A 94 -3.65 -5.06 -5.03
CA SER A 94 -4.22 -3.73 -5.23
C SER A 94 -5.70 -3.66 -4.84
N GLN A 95 -6.49 -4.70 -5.13
CA GLN A 95 -7.88 -4.79 -4.67
C GLN A 95 -7.95 -4.89 -3.14
N PHE A 96 -7.04 -5.64 -2.52
CA PHE A 96 -6.97 -5.79 -1.07
C PHE A 96 -6.68 -4.45 -0.36
N VAL A 97 -5.87 -3.58 -0.97
CA VAL A 97 -5.65 -2.22 -0.48
C VAL A 97 -6.93 -1.39 -0.56
N LEU A 98 -7.63 -1.41 -1.69
CA LEU A 98 -8.86 -0.64 -1.91
C LEU A 98 -9.98 -0.96 -0.89
N THR A 99 -10.06 -2.19 -0.38
CA THR A 99 -11.06 -2.54 0.64
C THR A 99 -10.81 -1.89 2.00
N GLN A 100 -9.57 -1.45 2.25
CA GLN A 100 -9.12 -0.88 3.52
C GLN A 100 -9.01 0.65 3.49
N LEU A 101 -8.91 1.24 2.30
CA LEU A 101 -8.79 2.69 2.16
C LEU A 101 -10.09 3.42 2.52
N ARG A 102 -9.91 4.63 3.07
CA ARG A 102 -11.02 5.52 3.40
C ARG A 102 -11.73 5.99 2.13
N LYS A 103 -13.03 6.29 2.23
CA LYS A 103 -13.83 6.81 1.10
C LYS A 103 -13.62 8.30 0.85
N PHE A 104 -13.24 9.05 1.89
CA PHE A 104 -13.10 10.50 1.82
C PHE A 104 -11.64 10.91 2.04
N PRO A 105 -11.15 11.94 1.34
CA PRO A 105 -9.80 12.45 1.49
C PRO A 105 -9.53 13.02 2.89
N ILE A 106 -8.31 12.86 3.36
CA ILE A 106 -7.80 13.55 4.55
C ILE A 106 -7.05 14.79 4.06
N TYR A 107 -7.78 15.87 3.81
CA TYR A 107 -7.17 17.16 3.47
C TYR A 107 -6.83 18.00 4.70
N ASP A 108 -7.05 17.49 5.91
CA ASP A 108 -6.73 18.21 7.12
C ASP A 108 -5.49 17.61 7.77
N VAL A 109 -4.38 18.35 7.65
CA VAL A 109 -3.10 17.98 8.26
C VAL A 109 -3.21 17.94 9.80
N SER A 110 -4.11 18.73 10.40
CA SER A 110 -4.33 18.71 11.83
C SER A 110 -5.05 17.45 12.31
N LEU A 111 -5.92 16.86 11.46
CA LEU A 111 -6.50 15.53 11.69
C LEU A 111 -5.46 14.42 11.52
N LEU A 112 -4.56 14.52 10.52
CA LEU A 112 -3.41 13.61 10.40
C LEU A 112 -2.48 13.71 11.62
N GLN A 113 -2.20 14.92 12.10
CA GLN A 113 -1.32 15.13 13.24
C GLN A 113 -1.94 14.64 14.54
N LYS A 114 -3.26 14.83 14.72
CA LYS A 114 -4.01 14.25 15.82
C LYS A 114 -4.05 12.73 15.73
N ASP A 115 -4.34 12.16 14.56
CA ASP A 115 -4.27 10.71 14.30
C ASP A 115 -2.84 10.16 14.53
N LEU A 116 -1.78 10.96 14.32
CA LEU A 116 -0.37 10.59 14.55
C LEU A 116 0.10 10.76 16.01
N THR A 117 -0.54 11.62 16.81
CA THR A 117 -0.12 11.96 18.18
C THR A 117 -1.02 11.40 19.26
N ASP A 118 -2.34 11.43 19.06
CA ASP A 118 -3.27 10.58 19.79
C ASP A 118 -3.14 9.18 19.18
N GLY A 119 -2.98 8.13 19.99
CA GLY A 119 -2.69 6.76 19.53
C GLY A 119 -3.73 6.10 18.60
N GLU A 120 -4.62 6.86 17.97
CA GLU A 120 -5.59 6.44 16.95
C GLU A 120 -4.94 6.07 15.61
N LEU A 121 -3.66 6.37 15.39
CA LEU A 121 -2.86 5.69 14.36
C LEU A 121 -2.86 4.18 14.56
N ALA A 122 -3.13 3.65 15.76
CA ALA A 122 -3.29 2.21 15.98
C ALA A 122 -4.36 1.58 15.07
N ASN A 123 -5.37 2.34 14.61
CA ASN A 123 -6.40 1.82 13.72
C ASN A 123 -6.01 1.91 12.23
N THR A 124 -5.35 3.00 11.80
CA THR A 124 -4.89 3.16 10.40
C THR A 124 -3.53 2.49 10.14
N ALA A 125 -2.77 2.19 11.20
CA ALA A 125 -1.61 1.30 11.21
C ALA A 125 -1.97 -0.17 10.98
N SER A 126 -3.25 -0.50 10.82
CA SER A 126 -3.68 -1.86 10.49
C SER A 126 -3.91 -2.10 8.99
N ILE A 127 -3.49 -1.19 8.10
CA ILE A 127 -3.45 -1.55 6.68
C ILE A 127 -2.53 -2.75 6.56
N THR A 128 -3.16 -3.88 6.29
CA THR A 128 -2.51 -5.16 6.08
C THR A 128 -2.38 -5.31 4.59
N LEU A 129 -1.18 -5.59 4.10
CA LEU A 129 -1.01 -5.91 2.68
C LEU A 129 -1.37 -7.37 2.46
N PHE A 130 -1.78 -7.70 1.24
CA PHE A 130 -2.20 -9.07 0.92
C PHE A 130 -1.04 -10.06 1.08
N GLU A 131 0.17 -9.66 0.69
CA GLU A 131 1.43 -10.38 0.91
C GLU A 131 1.76 -10.63 2.38
N GLU A 132 1.34 -9.74 3.29
CA GLU A 132 1.51 -9.93 4.74
C GLU A 132 0.47 -10.93 5.25
N TYR A 133 -0.79 -10.74 4.86
CA TYR A 133 -1.87 -11.67 5.19
C TYR A 133 -1.56 -13.12 4.77
N LEU A 134 -1.05 -13.31 3.55
CA LEU A 134 -0.67 -14.63 3.07
C LEU A 134 0.50 -15.21 3.86
N ARG A 135 1.49 -14.39 4.24
CA ARG A 135 2.64 -14.84 5.03
C ARG A 135 2.21 -15.33 6.41
N ASP A 136 1.32 -14.60 7.06
CA ASP A 136 0.79 -14.97 8.37
C ASP A 136 0.01 -16.29 8.29
N LYS A 137 -0.82 -16.47 7.26
CA LYS A 137 -1.56 -17.72 7.04
C LYS A 137 -0.69 -18.92 6.69
N VAL A 138 0.41 -18.70 5.96
CA VAL A 138 1.38 -19.76 5.65
C VAL A 138 2.15 -20.15 6.91
N TRP A 139 2.59 -19.19 7.73
CA TRP A 139 3.26 -19.49 9.00
C TRP A 139 2.38 -20.24 9.99
N ASP A 140 1.09 -19.90 10.11
CA ASP A 140 0.15 -20.63 10.95
C ASP A 140 0.07 -22.11 10.53
N ASN A 141 -0.10 -22.38 9.23
CA ASN A 141 -0.20 -23.74 8.70
C ASN A 141 1.14 -24.50 8.75
N ASP A 142 2.26 -23.83 8.51
CA ASP A 142 3.59 -24.44 8.53
C ASP A 142 4.04 -24.76 9.96
N MET A 143 3.68 -23.93 10.96
CA MET A 143 3.93 -24.22 12.38
C MET A 143 3.14 -25.43 12.86
N ASP A 144 1.90 -25.61 12.40
CA ASP A 144 1.10 -26.81 12.67
C ASP A 144 1.74 -28.06 12.05
N SER A 145 2.27 -27.93 10.83
CA SER A 145 3.04 -28.96 10.11
C SER A 145 4.33 -29.34 10.86
N VAL A 146 5.09 -28.35 11.34
CA VAL A 146 6.32 -28.56 12.12
C VAL A 146 6.01 -29.20 13.47
N THR A 147 4.98 -28.73 14.16
CA THR A 147 4.54 -29.29 15.46
C THR A 147 4.08 -30.74 15.30
N THR A 148 3.33 -31.04 14.23
CA THR A 148 2.91 -32.40 13.89
C THR A 148 4.12 -33.30 13.59
N SER A 149 5.09 -32.80 12.82
CA SER A 149 6.33 -33.52 12.53
C SER A 149 7.15 -33.79 13.79
N MET A 150 7.30 -32.80 14.68
CA MET A 150 7.99 -32.95 15.96
C MET A 150 7.29 -33.95 16.90
N ASN A 151 5.97 -33.94 16.95
CA ASN A 151 5.20 -34.91 17.73
C ASN A 151 5.35 -36.33 17.19
N MET A 152 5.40 -36.52 15.87
CA MET A 152 5.69 -37.82 15.27
C MET A 152 7.11 -38.32 15.61
N PHE A 153 8.10 -37.43 15.70
CA PHE A 153 9.46 -37.81 16.14
C PHE A 153 9.53 -38.14 17.63
N ARG A 154 8.69 -37.52 18.49
CA ARG A 154 8.66 -37.76 19.94
C ARG A 154 7.91 -39.02 20.36
N MET A 155 7.08 -39.59 19.48
CA MET A 155 6.34 -40.84 19.73
C MET A 155 7.07 -42.09 19.21
N ARG A 156 8.30 -41.93 18.71
CA ARG A 156 9.26 -43.03 18.47
C ARG A 156 10.27 -43.09 19.59
#